data_AF-A0A1C6IUF7-F1
#
_entry.id   AF-A0A1C6IUF7-F1
#
_cell.length_a   1.000
_cell.length_b   1.000
_cell.length_c   1.000
_cell.angle_alpha   90.00
_cell.angle_beta   90.00
_cell.angle_gamma   90.00
#
_symmetry.space_group_name_H-M   'P 1'
#
loop_
_entity.id
_entity.type
_entity.pdbx_description
1 polymer ?
#
loop_
_entity_poly.entity_id
_entity_poly.type
_entity_poly.pdbx_seq_one_letter_code
_entity_poly.pdbx_strand_id
1 'polypeptide(L)' 'MNTGKILTTEAAAILNTSPQFVRVAMQQGKLPIGIAIKMSTKWTYNISGKLLTEYSGKDVEKELEQIRKKKVM' A
#
# COMPACT_ATOMS: atom_id res chain seq x y z
N MET A 1 13.68 -7.14 -13.15
CA MET A 1 13.01 -7.16 -11.84
C MET A 1 11.84 -6.20 -11.88
N ASN A 2 10.70 -6.65 -12.41
CA ASN A 2 9.52 -5.78 -12.40
C ASN A 2 8.96 -5.78 -10.99
N THR A 3 8.68 -4.61 -10.42
CA THR A 3 7.42 -4.27 -9.74
C THR A 3 7.63 -3.09 -8.77
N GLY A 4 7.68 -1.87 -9.29
CA GLY A 4 7.47 -0.64 -8.49
C GLY A 4 6.04 -0.52 -7.93
N LYS A 5 5.33 -1.65 -7.77
CA LYS A 5 3.94 -1.72 -7.35
C LYS A 5 3.90 -2.15 -5.88
N ILE A 6 3.36 -1.27 -5.05
CA ILE A 6 3.12 -1.53 -3.63
C ILE A 6 1.79 -2.27 -3.48
N LEU A 7 1.81 -3.38 -2.76
CA LEU A 7 0.62 -4.17 -2.45
C LEU A 7 -0.16 -3.53 -1.29
N THR A 8 -1.47 -3.75 -1.26
CA THR A 8 -2.32 -3.32 -0.13
C THR A 8 -1.88 -3.94 1.20
N THR A 9 -1.29 -5.14 1.18
CA THR A 9 -0.73 -5.81 2.35
C THR A 9 0.56 -5.16 2.84
N GLU A 10 1.42 -4.71 1.92
CA GLU A 10 2.67 -4.02 2.26
C GLU A 10 2.36 -2.64 2.85
N ALA A 11 1.46 -1.89 2.21
CA ALA A 11 1.00 -0.61 2.75
C ALA A 11 0.33 -0.75 4.12
N ALA A 12 -0.44 -1.82 4.35
CA ALA A 12 -1.05 -2.08 5.64
C ALA A 12 -0.02 -2.36 6.74
N ALA A 13 1.03 -3.12 6.43
CA ALA A 13 2.12 -3.38 7.36
C ALA A 13 2.85 -2.08 7.75
N ILE A 14 3.14 -1.20 6.79
CA ILE A 14 3.78 0.10 7.05
C ILE A 14 2.92 0.98 7.96
N LEU A 15 1.63 1.01 7.68
CA LEU A 15 0.64 1.79 8.43
C LEU A 15 0.21 1.13 9.74
N ASN A 16 0.79 -0.03 10.12
CA ASN A 16 0.41 -0.82 11.29
C ASN A 16 -1.11 -1.07 11.38
N THR A 17 -1.74 -1.35 10.24
CA THR A 17 -3.18 -1.54 10.12
C THR A 17 -3.51 -2.82 9.37
N SER A 18 -4.80 -3.15 9.24
CA SER A 18 -5.23 -4.33 8.50
C SER A 18 -5.27 -4.07 6.99
N PRO A 19 -4.97 -5.06 6.12
CA PRO A 19 -5.13 -4.92 4.68
C PRO A 19 -6.55 -4.56 4.26
N GLN A 20 -7.54 -4.96 5.05
CA GLN A 20 -8.95 -4.65 4.80
C GLN A 20 -9.26 -3.17 5.08
N PHE A 21 -8.68 -2.60 6.14
CA PHE A 21 -8.76 -1.16 6.41
C PHE A 21 -8.22 -0.34 5.23
N VAL A 22 -7.02 -0.67 4.73
CA VAL A 22 -6.42 0.03 3.58
C VAL A 22 -7.34 -0.03 2.36
N ARG A 23 -7.90 -1.22 2.07
CA ARG A 23 -8.82 -1.39 0.94
C ARG A 23 -10.07 -0.51 1.08
N VAL A 24 -10.75 -0.59 2.22
CA VAL A 24 -11.99 0.17 2.45
C VAL A 24 -11.72 1.67 2.46
N ALA A 25 -10.65 2.12 3.13
CA ALA A 25 -10.30 3.52 3.22
C ALA A 25 -9.93 4.12 1.86
N MET A 26 -9.19 3.38 1.01
CA MET A 26 -8.90 3.80 -0.36
C MET A 26 -10.15 3.80 -1.24
N GLN A 27 -11.04 2.81 -1.11
CA GLN A 27 -12.31 2.77 -1.85
C GLN A 27 -13.23 3.94 -1.50
N GLN A 28 -13.21 4.38 -0.23
CA GLN A 28 -13.96 5.53 0.25
C GLN A 28 -13.26 6.87 -0.05
N GLY A 29 -12.06 6.87 -0.63
CA GLY A 29 -11.28 8.09 -0.88
C GLY A 29 -10.74 8.79 0.39
N LYS A 30 -10.77 8.11 1.55
CA LYS A 30 -10.32 8.66 2.83
C LYS A 30 -8.83 8.49 3.09
N LEU A 31 -8.16 7.65 2.31
CA LEU A 31 -6.74 7.34 2.45
C LEU A 31 -5.98 7.79 1.19
N PRO A 32 -5.39 9.01 1.19
CA PRO A 32 -4.77 9.62 0.01
C PRO A 32 -3.36 9.05 -0.29
N ILE A 33 -3.18 7.73 -0.22
CA ILE A 33 -1.89 7.06 -0.49
C ILE A 33 -1.76 6.62 -1.96
N GLY A 34 -2.78 6.87 -2.77
CA GLY A 34 -2.86 6.45 -4.15
C GLY A 34 -4.31 6.40 -4.65
N ILE A 35 -4.56 5.54 -5.63
CA ILE A 35 -5.84 5.45 -6.32
C ILE A 35 -6.40 4.02 -6.18
N ALA A 36 -7.68 3.92 -5.84
CA ALA A 36 -8.45 2.70 -5.95
C ALA A 36 -9.57 2.90 -6.98
N ILE A 37 -9.56 2.09 -8.04
CA ILE A 37 -10.59 2.14 -9.08
C ILE A 37 -11.25 0.77 -9.19
N LYS A 38 -12.58 0.76 -9.25
CA LYS A 38 -13.37 -0.42 -9.56
C LYS A 38 -13.51 -0.53 -11.07
N MET A 39 -12.77 -1.44 -11.69
CA MET A 39 -12.78 -1.60 -13.16
C MET A 39 -14.04 -2.31 -13.64
N SER A 40 -14.49 -3.34 -12.92
CA SER A 40 -15.73 -4.05 -13.18
C SER A 40 -16.20 -4.69 -11.87
N THR A 41 -15.99 -5.99 -11.67
CA THR A 41 -16.25 -6.68 -10.40
C THR A 41 -15.07 -6.60 -9.42
N LYS A 42 -13.86 -6.30 -9.92
CA LYS A 42 -12.63 -6.25 -9.14
C LYS A 42 -12.16 -4.81 -8.91
N TRP A 43 -11.60 -4.58 -7.73
CA TRP A 43 -10.92 -3.35 -7.37
C TRP A 43 -9.43 -3.45 -7.72
N THR A 44 -8.94 -2.43 -8.41
CA THR A 44 -7.52 -2.25 -8.72
C THR A 44 -6.98 -1.14 -7.85
N TYR A 45 -5.85 -1.42 -7.20
CA TYR A 45 -5.16 -0.48 -6.32
C TYR A 45 -3.83 -0.10 -6.97
N ASN A 46 -3.59 1.20 -7.02
CA ASN A 46 -2.30 1.78 -7.39
C ASN A 46 -1.83 2.67 -6.25
N ILE A 47 -0.87 2.17 -5.46
CA ILE A 47 -0.35 2.85 -4.28
C ILE A 47 0.97 3.53 -4.65
N SER A 48 1.09 4.82 -4.36
CA SER A 48 2.30 5.61 -4.60
C SER A 48 3.18 5.59 -3.36
N GLY A 49 4.44 5.18 -3.52
CA GLY A 49 5.40 5.16 -2.40
C GLY A 49 5.66 6.55 -1.81
N LYS A 50 5.65 7.60 -2.65
CA LYS A 50 5.82 8.99 -2.20
C LYS A 50 4.68 9.42 -1.28
N LEU A 51 3.43 9.20 -1.70
CA LEU A 51 2.24 9.56 -0.91
C LEU A 51 2.15 8.73 0.38
N LEU A 52 2.54 7.45 0.32
CA LEU A 52 2.56 6.60 1.50
C LEU A 52 3.62 7.07 2.52
N THR A 53 4.78 7.54 2.05
CA THR A 53 5.85 8.12 2.89
C THR A 53 5.35 9.38 3.57
N GLU A 54 4.74 10.28 2.81
CA GLU A 54 4.18 11.53 3.31
C GLU A 54 3.05 11.31 4.33
N TYR A 55 2.15 10.36 4.05
CA TYR A 55 1.04 10.04 4.95
C TYR A 55 1.48 9.34 6.23
N SER A 56 2.43 8.40 6.14
CA SER A 56 2.88 7.60 7.30
C SER A 56 3.94 8.29 8.14
N GLY A 57 4.67 9.26 7.57
CA GLY A 57 5.85 9.87 8.18
C GLY A 57 7.04 8.90 8.32
N LYS A 58 6.98 7.72 7.70
CA LYS A 58 8.01 6.67 7.77
C LYS A 58 8.74 6.52 6.45
N ASP A 59 9.95 5.98 6.54
CA ASP A 59 10.77 5.60 5.37
C ASP A 59 10.22 4.31 4.73
N VAL A 60 9.28 4.48 3.79
CA VAL A 60 8.57 3.38 3.11
C VAL A 60 9.52 2.45 2.37
N GLU A 61 10.60 2.96 1.78
CA GLU A 61 11.54 2.13 1.01
C GLU A 61 12.24 1.11 1.92
N LYS A 62 12.73 1.56 3.08
CA LYS A 62 13.36 0.67 4.06
C LYS A 62 12.37 -0.36 4.60
N GLU A 63 11.17 0.08 4.98
CA GLU A 63 10.14 -0.83 5.51
C GLU A 63 9.73 -1.88 4.46
N LEU A 64 9.54 -1.48 3.20
CA LEU A 64 9.25 -2.40 2.10
C LEU A 64 10.38 -3.41 1.88
N GLU A 65 11.64 -2.97 1.95
CA GLU A 65 12.79 -3.87 1.80
C GLU A 65 12.81 -4.91 2.92
N GLN A 66 12.57 -4.50 4.18
CA GLN A 66 12.50 -5.43 5.32
C GLN A 66 11.33 -6.42 5.19
N ILE A 67 10.14 -5.94 4.80
CA ILE A 67 8.96 -6.78 4.60
C ILE A 67 9.21 -7.81 3.50
N ARG A 68 9.84 -7.41 2.40
CA ARG A 68 10.15 -8.30 1.27
C ARG A 68 11.24 -9.30 1.64
N LYS A 69 12.29 -8.90 2.36
CA LYS A 69 13.32 -9.81 2.89
C LYS A 69 12.72 -10.88 3.82
N LYS A 70 11.84 -10.47 4.74
CA LYS A 70 11.17 -11.38 5.67
C LYS A 70 10.24 -12.38 4.99
N LYS A 71 9.71 -12.05 3.81
CA LYS A 71 8.82 -12.94 3.04
C LYS A 71 9.56 -14.02 2.24
N VAL A 72 10.86 -13.83 2.00
CA VAL A 72 11.71 -14.76 1.22
C VAL A 72 12.41 -15.78 2.12
N MET A 73 12.43 -15.55 3.44
CA MET A 73 12.92 -16.48 4.47
C MET A 73 11.79 -17.35 4.99
#